data_AF-A0A8S2ZHR3-F1
#
_entry.id   AF-A0A8S2ZHR3-F1
#
_cell.length_a   1.000
_cell.length_b   1.000
_cell.length_c   1.000
_cell.angle_alpha   90.00
_cell.angle_beta   90.00
_cell.angle_gamma   90.00
#
_symmetry.space_group_name_H-M   'P 1'
#
loop_
_entity.id
_entity.type
_entity.pdbx_description
1 polymer ?
#
loop_
_entity_poly.entity_id
_entity_poly.type
_entity_poly.pdbx_seq_one_letter_code
_entity_poly.pdbx_strand_id
1 'polypeptide(L)'
;MMVKNMNVQHVIIIQAKKNLLCILIAVRDTCVDWFNGVGESGSIEESLALGLKLNQSHGSKKDHPELNHVRLNKRCVGPSSTQLYMVRTMIESLLTDKSGYGKRTLRKDIDYNHLSLIDQFHKQSFFWDYLLNFDATLKQCGDLSQLWYREFYLELTMGRKIQFPIEMSMPWILADHILESIKQPMIEYVFYPMDLYNDAAMHALLVFRKQFLYDEIEAEVNLCFDQLVFKLSDKIFTHFKSLAAWQVFYFYKLLGRSIDLTFLLTQRLTLSFKKSLETAIQRFESVNITGVMELQCLLEVNRLTHELLSSFLTLDSFESIVSEVNHSVSSALGRITLHIFWELTYDFLPHYCYNGSTNRFVKTQQPHVNETRREKMTRE
;
A
#
# COMPACT_ATOMS: atom_id res chain seq x y z
N MET A 1 56.26 -40.54 8.90
CA MET A 1 54.82 -40.63 9.26
C MET A 1 54.06 -39.31 8.95
N MET A 2 54.34 -38.66 7.81
CA MET A 2 53.77 -37.33 7.46
C MET A 2 53.12 -37.25 6.06
N VAL A 3 53.14 -38.34 5.29
CA VAL A 3 52.63 -38.35 3.89
C VAL A 3 51.18 -38.85 3.77
N LYS A 4 50.58 -39.37 4.86
CA LYS A 4 49.20 -39.92 4.83
C LYS A 4 48.08 -38.91 5.16
N ASN A 5 48.37 -37.75 5.73
CA ASN A 5 47.34 -36.77 6.12
C ASN A 5 47.02 -35.69 5.06
N MET A 6 47.88 -35.49 4.05
CA MET A 6 47.57 -34.55 2.96
C MET A 6 46.49 -35.07 2.00
N ASN A 7 46.41 -36.39 1.79
CA ASN A 7 45.44 -36.98 0.85
C ASN A 7 43.99 -36.86 1.32
N VAL A 8 43.71 -36.96 2.62
CA VAL A 8 42.32 -36.89 3.13
C VAL A 8 41.79 -35.46 3.05
N GLN A 9 42.60 -34.45 3.42
CA GLN A 9 42.20 -33.05 3.29
C GLN A 9 42.08 -32.61 1.82
N HIS A 10 42.97 -33.04 0.94
CA HIS A 10 42.85 -32.77 -0.50
C HIS A 10 41.61 -33.41 -1.11
N VAL A 11 41.30 -34.67 -0.77
CA VAL A 11 40.10 -35.37 -1.24
C VAL A 11 38.83 -34.69 -0.71
N ILE A 12 38.81 -34.24 0.55
CA ILE A 12 37.69 -33.47 1.12
C ILE A 12 37.52 -32.13 0.41
N ILE A 13 38.60 -31.42 0.08
CA ILE A 13 38.56 -30.15 -0.66
C ILE A 13 38.06 -30.35 -2.09
N ILE A 14 38.54 -31.40 -2.78
CA ILE A 14 38.10 -31.73 -4.14
C ILE A 14 36.63 -32.14 -4.13
N GLN A 15 36.18 -32.91 -3.13
CA GLN A 15 34.79 -33.31 -3.00
C GLN A 15 33.87 -32.13 -2.63
N ALA A 16 34.32 -31.22 -1.76
CA ALA A 16 33.58 -29.99 -1.42
C ALA A 16 33.41 -29.07 -2.63
N LYS A 17 34.47 -28.90 -3.44
CA LYS A 17 34.41 -28.16 -4.71
C LYS A 17 33.49 -28.82 -5.74
N LYS A 18 33.47 -30.16 -5.82
CA LYS A 18 32.52 -30.89 -6.67
C LYS A 18 31.08 -30.72 -6.21
N ASN A 19 30.81 -30.82 -4.91
CA ASN A 19 29.47 -30.65 -4.34
C ASN A 19 28.94 -29.22 -4.56
N LEU A 20 29.79 -28.20 -4.38
CA LEU A 20 29.46 -26.80 -4.68
C LEU A 20 29.10 -26.61 -6.15
N LEU A 21 29.90 -27.17 -7.05
CA LEU A 21 29.65 -27.10 -8.50
C LEU A 21 28.33 -27.79 -8.87
N CYS A 22 28.04 -28.97 -8.30
CA CYS A 22 26.77 -29.67 -8.53
C CYS A 22 25.56 -28.84 -8.11
N ILE A 23 25.61 -28.15 -6.96
CA ILE A 23 24.51 -27.31 -6.48
C ILE A 23 24.30 -26.11 -7.42
N LEU A 24 25.39 -25.45 -7.84
CA LEU A 24 25.29 -24.31 -8.77
C LEU A 24 24.77 -24.71 -10.15
N ILE A 25 25.19 -25.87 -10.67
CA ILE A 25 24.65 -26.44 -11.91
C ILE A 25 23.17 -26.79 -11.74
N ALA A 26 22.78 -27.41 -10.63
CA ALA A 26 21.38 -27.73 -10.37
C ALA A 26 20.49 -26.48 -10.28
N VAL A 27 20.95 -25.41 -9.61
CA VAL A 27 20.25 -24.10 -9.57
C VAL A 27 20.08 -23.53 -10.98
N ARG A 28 21.13 -23.59 -11.80
CA ARG A 28 21.11 -23.12 -13.19
C ARG A 28 20.10 -23.91 -14.03
N ASP A 29 20.21 -25.23 -14.01
CA ASP A 29 19.40 -26.09 -14.87
C ASP A 29 17.90 -26.08 -14.49
N THR A 30 17.58 -25.73 -13.24
CA THR A 30 16.19 -25.61 -12.77
C THR A 30 15.47 -24.38 -13.30
N CYS A 31 16.17 -23.26 -13.49
CA CYS A 31 15.55 -21.94 -13.71
C CYS A 31 16.04 -21.18 -14.95
N VAL A 32 17.11 -21.62 -15.61
CA VAL A 32 17.65 -20.85 -16.73
C VAL A 32 16.84 -21.05 -18.01
N ASP A 33 16.35 -19.94 -18.56
CA ASP A 33 15.75 -19.83 -19.89
C ASP A 33 16.75 -19.17 -20.85
N TRP A 34 17.46 -19.99 -21.63
CA TRP A 34 18.46 -19.53 -22.58
C TRP A 34 17.82 -18.88 -23.82
N PHE A 35 18.44 -17.81 -24.34
CA PHE A 35 17.94 -17.07 -25.52
C PHE A 35 17.68 -17.97 -26.75
N ASN A 36 18.55 -18.97 -26.97
CA ASN A 36 18.45 -19.89 -28.11
C ASN A 36 17.77 -21.24 -27.78
N GLY A 37 17.22 -21.42 -26.57
CA GLY A 37 16.57 -22.67 -26.13
C GLY A 37 17.51 -23.88 -25.93
N VAL A 38 18.75 -23.80 -26.41
CA VAL A 38 19.83 -24.75 -26.13
C VAL A 38 20.74 -24.09 -25.11
N GLY A 39 20.95 -24.75 -23.97
CA GLY A 39 21.97 -24.32 -23.03
C GLY A 39 23.32 -24.24 -23.73
N GLU A 40 24.14 -23.24 -23.39
CA GLU A 40 25.52 -23.20 -23.86
C GLU A 40 26.35 -24.30 -23.15
N SER A 41 25.91 -25.55 -23.21
CA SER A 41 26.58 -26.71 -22.64
C SER A 41 27.99 -26.87 -23.23
N GLY A 42 28.22 -26.37 -24.45
CA GLY A 42 29.56 -26.36 -25.07
C GLY A 42 30.50 -25.27 -24.56
N SER A 43 30.01 -24.07 -24.22
CA SER A 43 30.90 -22.92 -23.92
C SER A 43 31.45 -22.95 -22.49
N ILE A 44 30.73 -23.57 -21.55
CA ILE A 44 31.10 -23.56 -20.12
C ILE A 44 32.09 -24.67 -19.78
N GLU A 45 32.01 -25.86 -20.37
CA GLU A 45 33.05 -26.88 -20.21
C GLU A 45 34.38 -26.43 -20.83
N GLU A 46 34.34 -25.75 -21.98
CA GLU A 46 35.52 -25.10 -22.57
C GLU A 46 36.05 -23.94 -21.70
N SER A 47 35.17 -23.11 -21.12
CA SER A 47 35.56 -22.00 -20.24
C SER A 47 36.10 -22.46 -18.89
N LEU A 48 35.56 -23.55 -18.30
CA LEU A 48 36.11 -24.20 -17.11
C LEU A 48 37.44 -24.90 -17.43
N ALA A 49 37.56 -25.54 -18.59
CA ALA A 49 38.81 -26.16 -19.05
C ALA A 49 39.91 -25.11 -19.29
N LEU A 50 39.55 -23.92 -19.80
CA LEU A 50 40.45 -22.77 -19.92
C LEU A 50 40.86 -22.21 -18.54
N GLY A 51 39.91 -22.04 -17.61
CA GLY A 51 40.18 -21.58 -16.25
C GLY A 51 41.05 -22.55 -15.43
N LEU A 52 40.93 -23.86 -15.67
CA LEU A 52 41.79 -24.87 -15.06
C LEU A 52 43.20 -24.93 -15.70
N LYS A 53 43.32 -24.64 -17.01
CA LYS A 53 44.63 -24.51 -17.68
C LYS A 53 45.40 -23.27 -17.23
N LEU A 54 44.72 -22.15 -17.00
CA LEU A 54 45.32 -20.90 -16.52
C LEU A 54 45.91 -21.00 -15.11
N ASN A 55 45.37 -21.88 -14.26
CA ASN A 55 45.90 -22.10 -12.91
C ASN A 55 47.15 -23.00 -12.86
N GLN A 56 47.57 -23.60 -13.98
CA GLN A 56 48.82 -24.39 -14.07
C GLN A 56 49.98 -23.64 -14.71
N SER A 57 49.72 -22.52 -15.40
CA SER A 57 50.76 -21.65 -15.93
C SER A 57 50.99 -20.46 -15.01
N HIS A 58 52.10 -20.47 -14.28
CA HIS A 58 52.60 -19.28 -13.61
C HIS A 58 52.81 -18.14 -14.63
N GLY A 59 52.07 -17.05 -14.46
CA GLY A 59 52.38 -15.76 -15.04
C GLY A 59 51.39 -15.28 -16.10
N SER A 60 51.10 -13.98 -16.03
CA SER A 60 50.41 -13.15 -17.02
C SER A 60 48.88 -13.14 -16.95
N LYS A 61 48.36 -12.23 -16.11
CA LYS A 61 47.08 -11.55 -16.36
C LYS A 61 47.16 -10.87 -17.73
N LYS A 62 46.48 -11.42 -18.73
CA LYS A 62 46.04 -10.67 -19.91
C LYS A 62 44.53 -10.76 -19.92
N ASP A 63 43.90 -9.63 -19.63
CA ASP A 63 42.46 -9.44 -19.82
C ASP A 63 42.16 -9.60 -21.31
N HIS A 64 41.55 -10.74 -21.68
CA HIS A 64 40.94 -10.91 -22.99
C HIS A 64 39.56 -10.22 -22.98
N PRO A 65 39.31 -9.22 -23.86
CA PRO A 65 38.11 -8.38 -23.82
C PRO A 65 36.87 -9.01 -24.47
N GLU A 66 36.80 -10.34 -24.58
CA GLU A 66 35.70 -11.07 -25.24
C GLU A 66 35.04 -12.12 -24.34
N LEU A 67 34.85 -11.82 -23.04
CA LEU A 67 33.95 -12.62 -22.21
C LEU A 67 32.49 -12.21 -22.51
N ASN A 68 31.97 -12.83 -23.57
CA ASN A 68 30.57 -13.03 -23.95
C ASN A 68 29.51 -12.28 -23.12
N HIS A 69 28.90 -11.26 -23.71
CA HIS A 69 27.61 -10.73 -23.26
C HIS A 69 26.54 -11.82 -23.43
N VAL A 70 26.32 -12.63 -22.39
CA VAL A 70 25.20 -13.58 -22.33
C VAL A 70 23.91 -12.77 -22.41
N ARG A 71 23.20 -12.87 -23.53
CA ARG A 71 21.89 -12.23 -23.72
C ARG A 71 20.85 -13.04 -22.96
N LEU A 72 20.26 -12.43 -21.93
CA LEU A 72 19.16 -13.02 -21.17
C LEU A 72 17.81 -12.62 -21.77
N ASN A 73 16.88 -13.57 -21.83
CA ASN A 73 15.49 -13.29 -22.18
C ASN A 73 14.81 -12.48 -21.08
N LYS A 74 14.12 -11.39 -21.44
CA LYS A 74 13.22 -10.68 -20.53
C LYS A 74 11.80 -11.18 -20.78
N ARG A 75 11.25 -11.96 -19.85
CA ARG A 75 9.85 -12.42 -19.90
C ARG A 75 9.03 -11.79 -18.79
N CYS A 76 7.75 -11.58 -19.06
CA CYS A 76 6.77 -11.10 -18.09
C CYS A 76 6.09 -12.26 -17.36
N VAL A 77 6.88 -13.24 -16.87
CA VAL A 77 6.38 -14.39 -16.12
C VAL A 77 7.37 -14.74 -15.01
N GLY A 78 6.85 -14.94 -13.80
CA GLY A 78 7.65 -15.38 -12.65
C GLY A 78 8.00 -16.87 -12.72
N PRO A 79 8.95 -17.34 -11.89
CA PRO A 79 9.22 -18.76 -11.74
C PRO A 79 8.01 -19.51 -11.17
N SER A 80 7.91 -20.81 -11.42
CA SER A 80 6.93 -21.64 -10.72
C SER A 80 7.23 -21.73 -9.22
N SER A 81 6.23 -22.08 -8.41
CA SER A 81 6.41 -22.27 -6.96
C SER A 81 7.48 -23.33 -6.63
N THR A 82 7.54 -24.41 -7.42
CA THR A 82 8.57 -25.45 -7.28
C THR A 82 9.96 -24.97 -7.66
N GLN A 83 10.10 -24.23 -8.76
CA GLN A 83 11.36 -23.63 -9.19
C GLN A 83 11.91 -22.67 -8.13
N LEU A 84 11.07 -21.78 -7.63
CA LEU A 84 11.45 -20.81 -6.60
C LEU A 84 11.83 -21.52 -5.29
N TYR A 85 11.04 -22.51 -4.86
CA TYR A 85 11.33 -23.32 -3.68
C TYR A 85 12.68 -24.03 -3.80
N MET A 86 12.89 -24.78 -4.88
CA MET A 86 14.11 -25.55 -5.10
C MET A 86 15.36 -24.66 -5.14
N VAL A 87 15.31 -23.55 -5.89
CA VAL A 87 16.44 -22.63 -5.97
C VAL A 87 16.75 -22.00 -4.62
N ARG A 88 15.73 -21.55 -3.88
CA ARG A 88 15.92 -20.95 -2.56
C ARG A 88 16.51 -21.96 -1.57
N THR A 89 16.01 -23.19 -1.51
CA THR A 89 16.55 -24.24 -0.63
C THR A 89 17.98 -24.64 -1.00
N MET A 90 18.29 -24.76 -2.29
CA MET A 90 19.66 -25.04 -2.76
C MET A 90 20.62 -23.91 -2.40
N ILE A 91 20.21 -22.66 -2.59
CA ILE A 91 21.00 -21.48 -2.21
C ILE A 91 21.16 -21.36 -0.68
N GLU A 92 20.11 -21.62 0.08
CA GLU A 92 20.15 -21.62 1.54
C GLU A 92 21.19 -22.61 2.06
N SER A 93 21.29 -23.81 1.45
CA SER A 93 22.31 -24.80 1.79
C SER A 93 23.76 -24.30 1.62
N LEU A 94 23.99 -23.34 0.69
CA LEU A 94 25.29 -22.70 0.49
C LEU A 94 25.59 -21.63 1.55
N LEU A 95 24.55 -21.02 2.13
CA LEU A 95 24.64 -19.96 3.14
C LEU A 95 24.73 -20.50 4.58
N THR A 96 24.12 -21.66 4.84
CA THR A 96 24.06 -22.24 6.20
C THR A 96 25.42 -22.72 6.72
N ASP A 97 25.75 -22.33 7.95
CA ASP A 97 26.95 -22.81 8.69
C ASP A 97 26.70 -24.14 9.44
N LYS A 98 25.51 -24.72 9.32
CA LYS A 98 25.09 -25.91 10.06
C LYS A 98 25.57 -27.20 9.39
N SER A 99 26.88 -27.45 9.40
CA SER A 99 27.38 -28.82 9.29
C SER A 99 27.29 -29.47 10.68
N GLY A 100 26.30 -30.33 10.91
CA GLY A 100 26.37 -31.28 12.02
C GLY A 100 27.69 -32.06 11.96
N TYR A 101 28.41 -32.10 13.08
CA TYR A 101 29.66 -32.85 13.29
C TYR A 101 30.71 -32.78 12.17
N GLY A 102 31.61 -31.78 12.25
CA GLY A 102 32.97 -31.89 11.71
C GLY A 102 33.15 -31.87 10.19
N LYS A 103 32.09 -31.69 9.38
CA LYS A 103 32.24 -31.47 7.92
C LYS A 103 32.53 -30.00 7.62
N ARG A 104 33.48 -29.73 6.72
CA ARG A 104 33.78 -28.38 6.20
C ARG A 104 32.51 -27.76 5.61
N THR A 105 32.18 -26.53 6.02
CA THR A 105 31.01 -25.80 5.49
C THR A 105 31.29 -25.28 4.07
N LEU A 106 30.35 -25.49 3.15
CA LEU A 106 30.47 -25.04 1.75
C LEU A 106 30.63 -23.52 1.62
N ARG A 107 30.14 -22.77 2.63
CA ARG A 107 30.32 -21.33 2.76
C ARG A 107 31.78 -20.88 2.76
N LYS A 108 32.69 -21.65 3.38
CA LYS A 108 34.13 -21.31 3.47
C LYS A 108 34.87 -21.48 2.15
N ASP A 109 34.24 -22.12 1.17
CA ASP A 109 34.82 -22.40 -0.14
C ASP A 109 34.37 -21.38 -1.22
N ILE A 110 33.53 -20.41 -0.84
CA ILE A 110 33.00 -19.34 -1.70
C ILE A 110 33.64 -18.00 -1.30
N ASP A 111 34.04 -17.21 -2.29
CA ASP A 111 34.57 -15.85 -2.04
C ASP A 111 33.48 -14.92 -1.47
N TYR A 112 33.88 -14.01 -0.59
CA TYR A 112 32.98 -13.11 0.15
C TYR A 112 32.08 -12.29 -0.79
N ASN A 113 32.62 -11.81 -1.91
CA ASN A 113 31.88 -11.03 -2.89
C ASN A 113 30.70 -11.81 -3.50
N HIS A 114 30.93 -13.08 -3.86
CA HIS A 114 29.88 -13.95 -4.39
C HIS A 114 28.89 -14.38 -3.32
N LEU A 115 29.37 -14.62 -2.10
CA LEU A 115 28.51 -14.94 -0.97
C LEU A 115 27.51 -13.81 -0.66
N SER A 116 27.96 -12.55 -0.74
CA SER A 116 27.11 -11.37 -0.57
C SER A 116 26.00 -11.29 -1.62
N LEU A 117 26.31 -11.57 -2.89
CA LEU A 117 25.30 -11.60 -3.97
C LEU A 117 24.26 -12.71 -3.77
N ILE A 118 24.71 -13.90 -3.34
CA ILE A 118 23.84 -15.04 -3.06
C ILE A 118 22.90 -14.72 -1.88
N ASP A 119 23.43 -14.11 -0.81
CA ASP A 119 22.63 -13.69 0.36
C ASP A 119 21.62 -12.58 -0.01
N GLN A 120 22.02 -11.60 -0.81
CA GLN A 120 21.12 -10.57 -1.31
C GLN A 120 19.97 -11.16 -2.14
N PHE A 121 20.28 -12.07 -3.07
CA PHE A 121 19.27 -12.78 -3.85
C PHE A 121 18.32 -13.58 -2.97
N HIS A 122 18.85 -14.31 -1.97
CA HIS A 122 18.05 -15.09 -1.04
C HIS A 122 17.12 -14.21 -0.19
N LYS A 123 17.56 -13.02 0.24
CA LYS A 123 16.71 -12.06 0.96
C LYS A 123 15.62 -11.46 0.08
N GLN A 124 15.96 -11.02 -1.14
CA GLN A 124 14.99 -10.40 -2.05
C GLN A 124 13.93 -11.41 -2.52
N SER A 125 14.33 -12.63 -2.84
CA SER A 125 13.43 -13.68 -3.33
C SER A 125 12.47 -14.23 -2.27
N PHE A 126 12.59 -13.81 -1.00
CA PHE A 126 11.68 -14.20 0.06
C PHE A 126 10.25 -13.68 -0.20
N PHE A 127 10.13 -12.45 -0.68
CA PHE A 127 8.83 -11.81 -0.91
C PHE A 127 8.19 -12.19 -2.25
N TRP A 128 8.89 -12.91 -3.12
CA TRP A 128 8.42 -13.17 -4.48
C TRP A 128 7.16 -14.03 -4.51
N ASP A 129 7.02 -15.03 -3.64
CA ASP A 129 5.80 -15.85 -3.59
C ASP A 129 4.56 -15.00 -3.23
N TYR A 130 4.70 -14.09 -2.27
CA TYR A 130 3.64 -13.16 -1.88
C TYR A 130 3.32 -12.12 -2.98
N LEU A 131 4.34 -11.61 -3.67
CA LEU A 131 4.18 -10.62 -4.74
C LEU A 131 3.60 -11.24 -6.02
N LEU A 132 3.98 -12.48 -6.34
CA LEU A 132 3.38 -13.23 -7.46
C LEU A 132 1.92 -13.56 -7.15
N ASN A 133 1.59 -13.86 -5.89
CA ASN A 133 0.23 -14.06 -5.39
C ASN A 133 -0.38 -12.76 -4.83
N PHE A 134 -0.23 -11.64 -5.54
CA PHE A 134 -0.59 -10.31 -5.04
C PHE A 134 -2.04 -10.21 -4.53
N ASP A 135 -3.02 -10.73 -5.28
CA ASP A 135 -4.45 -10.64 -4.89
C ASP A 135 -4.74 -11.35 -3.55
N ALA A 136 -4.18 -12.56 -3.37
CA ALA A 136 -4.35 -13.32 -2.14
C ALA A 136 -3.64 -12.63 -0.96
N THR A 137 -2.41 -12.16 -1.18
CA THR A 137 -1.63 -11.45 -0.15
C THR A 137 -2.32 -10.15 0.26
N LEU A 138 -2.86 -9.39 -0.70
CA LEU A 138 -3.57 -8.15 -0.44
C LEU A 138 -4.79 -8.38 0.46
N LYS A 139 -5.58 -9.42 0.17
CA LYS A 139 -6.74 -9.81 0.99
C LYS A 139 -6.31 -10.22 2.40
N GLN A 140 -5.23 -10.98 2.54
CA GLN A 140 -4.70 -11.38 3.86
C GLN A 140 -4.19 -10.19 4.67
N CYS A 141 -3.54 -9.21 4.03
CA CYS A 141 -3.07 -8.00 4.69
C CYS A 141 -4.23 -7.07 5.12
N GLY A 142 -5.37 -7.14 4.44
CA GLY A 142 -6.56 -6.33 4.71
C GLY A 142 -7.62 -7.02 5.56
N ASP A 143 -7.38 -8.24 6.05
CA ASP A 143 -8.39 -9.03 6.76
C ASP A 143 -8.70 -8.45 8.15
N LEU A 144 -9.89 -7.86 8.29
CA LEU A 144 -10.44 -7.36 9.56
C LEU A 144 -11.66 -8.18 10.04
N SER A 145 -11.87 -9.37 9.46
CA SER A 145 -13.03 -10.24 9.76
C SER A 145 -13.16 -10.65 11.23
N GLN A 146 -12.03 -10.73 11.95
CA GLN A 146 -11.97 -11.20 13.34
C GLN A 146 -12.65 -10.27 14.34
N LEU A 147 -12.96 -9.03 13.96
CA LEU A 147 -13.58 -8.05 14.86
C LEU A 147 -15.03 -8.40 15.24
N TRP A 148 -15.74 -9.19 14.42
CA TRP A 148 -17.12 -9.61 14.72
C TRP A 148 -17.17 -10.87 15.60
N TYR A 149 -16.26 -11.82 15.37
CA TYR A 149 -16.28 -13.14 16.00
C TYR A 149 -15.99 -13.10 17.50
N ARG A 150 -16.77 -13.88 18.25
CA ARG A 150 -16.75 -13.86 19.72
C ARG A 150 -17.08 -15.20 20.38
N GLU A 151 -16.90 -16.30 19.65
CA GLU A 151 -17.12 -17.69 20.13
C GLU A 151 -16.37 -17.99 21.43
N PHE A 152 -15.13 -17.54 21.54
CA PHE A 152 -14.34 -17.69 22.77
C PHE A 152 -15.05 -17.08 23.98
N TYR A 153 -15.62 -15.88 23.82
CA TYR A 153 -16.33 -15.21 24.90
C TYR A 153 -17.71 -15.82 25.16
N LEU A 154 -18.38 -16.36 24.13
CA LEU A 154 -19.64 -17.10 24.30
C LEU A 154 -19.42 -18.37 25.13
N GLU A 155 -18.37 -19.13 24.85
CA GLU A 155 -17.99 -20.32 25.61
C GLU A 155 -17.74 -19.98 27.10
N LEU A 156 -17.06 -18.86 27.38
CA LEU A 156 -16.84 -18.38 28.74
C LEU A 156 -18.13 -18.04 29.51
N THR A 157 -19.26 -17.85 28.82
CA THR A 157 -20.55 -17.64 29.48
C THR A 157 -21.19 -18.92 30.02
N MET A 158 -20.59 -20.09 29.74
CA MET A 158 -21.08 -21.41 30.21
C MET A 158 -22.55 -21.64 29.83
N GLY A 159 -22.92 -21.32 28.59
CA GLY A 159 -24.27 -21.49 28.06
C GLY A 159 -25.31 -20.48 28.58
N ARG A 160 -24.91 -19.47 29.36
CA ARG A 160 -25.82 -18.42 29.86
C ARG A 160 -26.23 -17.44 28.77
N LYS A 161 -25.39 -17.25 27.75
CA LYS A 161 -25.66 -16.38 26.60
C LYS A 161 -25.53 -17.21 25.32
N ILE A 162 -26.57 -17.14 24.51
CA ILE A 162 -26.59 -17.74 23.16
C ILE A 162 -25.88 -16.79 22.17
N GLN A 163 -26.04 -15.48 22.35
CA GLN A 163 -25.30 -14.45 21.60
C GLN A 163 -25.22 -13.15 22.43
N PHE A 164 -24.29 -12.26 22.08
CA PHE A 164 -24.18 -10.91 22.64
C PHE A 164 -25.04 -9.90 21.85
N PRO A 165 -25.57 -8.85 22.52
CA PRO A 165 -26.31 -7.78 21.85
C PRO A 165 -25.41 -6.94 20.93
N ILE A 166 -26.01 -6.21 19.98
CA ILE A 166 -25.29 -5.39 18.99
C ILE A 166 -24.43 -4.28 19.62
N GLU A 167 -24.80 -3.79 20.79
CA GLU A 167 -24.03 -2.81 21.57
C GLU A 167 -22.64 -3.33 22.00
N MET A 168 -22.43 -4.65 21.92
CA MET A 168 -21.16 -5.32 22.20
C MET A 168 -20.47 -5.81 20.92
N SER A 169 -21.03 -5.51 19.75
CA SER A 169 -20.47 -5.90 18.45
C SER A 169 -19.59 -4.79 17.89
N MET A 170 -18.30 -5.08 17.66
CA MET A 170 -17.33 -4.07 17.23
C MET A 170 -17.72 -3.32 15.94
N PRO A 171 -18.21 -3.98 14.87
CA PRO A 171 -18.67 -3.27 13.67
C PRO A 171 -19.77 -2.24 13.99
N TRP A 172 -20.76 -2.62 14.81
CA TRP A 172 -21.85 -1.73 15.19
C TRP A 172 -21.40 -0.62 16.13
N ILE A 173 -20.58 -0.90 17.15
CA ILE A 173 -20.06 0.11 18.07
C ILE A 173 -19.37 1.25 17.30
N LEU A 174 -18.57 0.90 16.29
CA LEU A 174 -17.86 1.87 15.46
C LEU A 174 -18.82 2.67 14.55
N ALA A 175 -19.77 1.99 13.89
CA ALA A 175 -20.77 2.64 13.05
C ALA A 175 -21.66 3.58 13.88
N ASP A 176 -22.13 3.11 15.04
CA ASP A 176 -23.02 3.85 15.92
C ASP A 176 -22.33 5.07 16.52
N HIS A 177 -21.04 4.95 16.86
CA HIS A 177 -20.26 6.11 17.31
C HIS A 177 -20.18 7.21 16.24
N ILE A 178 -20.03 6.85 14.95
CA ILE A 178 -20.08 7.81 13.84
C ILE A 178 -21.47 8.44 13.75
N LEU A 179 -22.51 7.64 13.90
CA LEU A 179 -23.91 8.09 13.88
C LEU A 179 -24.28 8.95 15.07
N GLU A 180 -23.63 8.85 16.21
CA GLU A 180 -23.92 9.69 17.38
C GLU A 180 -23.00 10.91 17.49
N SER A 181 -21.81 10.85 16.90
CA SER A 181 -20.87 11.96 16.94
C SER A 181 -21.47 13.24 16.32
N ILE A 182 -21.25 14.35 17.04
CA ILE A 182 -21.60 15.72 16.63
C ILE A 182 -20.38 16.40 16.00
N LYS A 183 -19.18 15.83 16.16
CA LYS A 183 -17.91 16.47 15.77
C LYS A 183 -17.47 15.95 14.40
N GLN A 184 -17.38 16.90 13.46
CA GLN A 184 -16.85 16.72 12.09
C GLN A 184 -17.73 15.81 11.22
N PRO A 185 -17.78 15.99 9.88
CA PRO A 185 -18.61 15.15 9.01
C PRO A 185 -17.99 13.75 8.83
N MET A 186 -17.81 13.01 9.93
CA MET A 186 -17.37 11.61 9.89
C MET A 186 -18.42 10.68 9.28
N ILE A 187 -19.63 11.20 9.01
CA ILE A 187 -20.74 10.46 8.41
C ILE A 187 -20.37 9.84 7.06
N GLU A 188 -19.42 10.45 6.32
CA GLU A 188 -18.90 9.89 5.07
C GLU A 188 -18.21 8.53 5.27
N TYR A 189 -17.75 8.24 6.48
CA TYR A 189 -17.06 7.00 6.83
C TYR A 189 -17.99 5.92 7.41
N VAL A 190 -19.29 6.17 7.57
CA VAL A 190 -20.21 5.25 8.27
C VAL A 190 -20.27 3.85 7.65
N PHE A 191 -20.03 3.75 6.34
CA PHE A 191 -20.06 2.47 5.64
C PHE A 191 -18.77 1.66 5.78
N TYR A 192 -17.63 2.24 6.18
CA TYR A 192 -16.41 1.45 6.38
C TYR A 192 -16.53 0.47 7.56
N PRO A 193 -17.05 0.85 8.75
CA PRO A 193 -17.32 -0.11 9.79
C PRO A 193 -18.40 -1.13 9.43
N MET A 194 -19.40 -0.74 8.61
CA MET A 194 -20.41 -1.68 8.12
C MET A 194 -19.81 -2.72 7.16
N ASP A 195 -18.76 -2.37 6.42
CA ASP A 195 -18.06 -3.29 5.52
C ASP A 195 -17.33 -4.43 6.27
N LEU A 196 -17.05 -4.26 7.57
CA LEU A 196 -16.51 -5.33 8.41
C LEU A 196 -17.43 -6.56 8.48
N TYR A 197 -18.74 -6.37 8.29
CA TYR A 197 -19.68 -7.49 8.18
C TYR A 197 -19.45 -8.30 6.90
N ASN A 198 -19.01 -7.68 5.80
CA ASN A 198 -18.66 -8.40 4.58
C ASN A 198 -17.41 -9.25 4.78
N ASP A 199 -16.39 -8.71 5.45
CA ASP A 199 -15.18 -9.46 5.82
C ASP A 199 -15.53 -10.66 6.71
N ALA A 200 -16.33 -10.43 7.75
CA ALA A 200 -16.80 -11.49 8.64
C ALA A 200 -17.59 -12.55 7.88
N ALA A 201 -18.56 -12.17 7.05
CA ALA A 201 -19.39 -13.08 6.28
C ALA A 201 -18.57 -13.93 5.27
N MET A 202 -17.64 -13.29 4.57
CA MET A 202 -16.73 -13.99 3.65
C MET A 202 -15.88 -15.01 4.41
N HIS A 203 -15.36 -14.65 5.58
CA HIS A 203 -14.58 -15.55 6.42
C HIS A 203 -15.44 -16.72 6.95
N ALA A 204 -16.70 -16.47 7.31
CA ALA A 204 -17.63 -17.50 7.80
C ALA A 204 -17.88 -18.58 6.73
N LEU A 205 -18.09 -18.15 5.48
CA LEU A 205 -18.42 -19.02 4.36
C LEU A 205 -17.18 -19.74 3.79
N LEU A 206 -16.07 -19.03 3.59
CA LEU A 206 -14.90 -19.56 2.87
C LEU A 206 -13.90 -20.25 3.80
N VAL A 207 -13.69 -19.72 5.00
CA VAL A 207 -12.67 -20.22 5.96
C VAL A 207 -13.30 -21.14 6.99
N PHE A 208 -14.24 -20.66 7.81
CA PHE A 208 -14.88 -21.50 8.84
C PHE A 208 -15.84 -22.54 8.24
N ARG A 209 -16.47 -22.20 7.12
CA ARG A 209 -17.46 -23.03 6.40
C ARG A 209 -18.61 -23.44 7.33
N LYS A 210 -19.16 -22.46 8.05
CA LYS A 210 -20.28 -22.66 8.99
C LYS A 210 -21.45 -21.76 8.61
N GLN A 211 -22.61 -22.37 8.36
CA GLN A 211 -23.83 -21.66 7.99
C GLN A 211 -24.36 -20.82 9.16
N PHE A 212 -24.44 -21.38 10.37
CA PHE A 212 -24.98 -20.66 11.52
C PHE A 212 -24.24 -19.34 11.82
N LEU A 213 -22.92 -19.28 11.59
CA LEU A 213 -22.16 -18.03 11.73
C LEU A 213 -22.61 -16.98 10.72
N TYR A 214 -22.87 -17.39 9.48
CA TYR A 214 -23.38 -16.48 8.45
C TYR A 214 -24.80 -16.03 8.77
N ASP A 215 -25.67 -16.95 9.21
CA ASP A 215 -27.06 -16.65 9.59
C ASP A 215 -27.10 -15.61 10.74
N GLU A 216 -26.19 -15.73 11.72
CA GLU A 216 -26.06 -14.76 12.81
C GLU A 216 -25.53 -13.40 12.34
N ILE A 217 -24.54 -13.37 11.44
CA ILE A 217 -24.05 -12.14 10.82
C ILE A 217 -25.17 -11.45 10.05
N GLU A 218 -25.91 -12.17 9.22
CA GLU A 218 -27.03 -11.65 8.43
C GLU A 218 -28.13 -11.07 9.32
N ALA A 219 -28.50 -11.79 10.39
CA ALA A 219 -29.49 -11.31 11.35
C ALA A 219 -29.03 -10.03 12.07
N GLU A 220 -27.75 -9.94 12.44
CA GLU A 220 -27.19 -8.75 13.08
C GLU A 220 -27.16 -7.55 12.11
N VAL A 221 -26.71 -7.77 10.87
CA VAL A 221 -26.68 -6.74 9.83
C VAL A 221 -28.07 -6.18 9.56
N ASN A 222 -29.09 -7.04 9.44
CA ASN A 222 -30.46 -6.58 9.21
C ASN A 222 -30.94 -5.63 10.33
N LEU A 223 -30.70 -5.99 11.59
CA LEU A 223 -31.06 -5.15 12.73
C LEU A 223 -30.26 -3.83 12.76
N CYS A 224 -28.94 -3.90 12.57
CA CYS A 224 -28.07 -2.74 12.55
C CYS A 224 -28.41 -1.79 11.38
N PHE A 225 -28.77 -2.34 10.23
CA PHE A 225 -29.14 -1.55 9.05
C PHE A 225 -30.46 -0.80 9.25
N ASP A 226 -31.47 -1.44 9.87
CA ASP A 226 -32.71 -0.75 10.25
C ASP A 226 -32.44 0.41 11.20
N GLN A 227 -31.57 0.22 12.20
CA GLN A 227 -31.17 1.28 13.13
C GLN A 227 -30.37 2.39 12.45
N LEU A 228 -29.46 2.05 11.52
CA LEU A 228 -28.72 2.99 10.70
C LEU A 228 -29.67 3.89 9.92
N VAL A 229 -30.64 3.31 9.21
CA VAL A 229 -31.63 4.05 8.43
C VAL A 229 -32.46 4.95 9.34
N PHE A 230 -32.92 4.45 10.48
CA PHE A 230 -33.69 5.24 11.45
C PHE A 230 -32.88 6.44 11.96
N LYS A 231 -31.69 6.22 12.55
CA LYS A 231 -30.83 7.28 13.09
C LYS A 231 -30.41 8.28 12.02
N LEU A 232 -30.08 7.82 10.82
CA LEU A 232 -29.70 8.68 9.71
C LEU A 232 -30.90 9.52 9.23
N SER A 233 -32.09 8.94 9.14
CA SER A 233 -33.31 9.65 8.73
C SER A 233 -33.66 10.78 9.70
N ASP A 234 -33.57 10.53 11.01
CA ASP A 234 -33.82 11.54 12.04
C ASP A 234 -32.79 12.68 11.98
N LYS A 235 -31.51 12.35 11.76
CA LYS A 235 -30.46 13.36 11.56
C LYS A 235 -30.68 14.20 10.31
N ILE A 236 -31.02 13.57 9.18
CA ILE A 236 -31.32 14.26 7.93
C ILE A 236 -32.52 15.19 8.14
N PHE A 237 -33.61 14.67 8.72
CA PHE A 237 -34.80 15.45 9.00
C PHE A 237 -34.50 16.62 9.93
N THR A 238 -33.79 16.40 11.03
CA THR A 238 -33.40 17.44 11.99
C THR A 238 -32.51 18.50 11.35
N HIS A 239 -31.57 18.09 10.48
CA HIS A 239 -30.74 19.01 9.71
C HIS A 239 -31.59 19.90 8.81
N PHE A 240 -32.46 19.33 7.98
CA PHE A 240 -33.33 20.09 7.08
C PHE A 240 -34.41 20.90 7.82
N LYS A 241 -34.90 20.41 8.97
CA LYS A 241 -35.83 21.13 9.83
C LYS A 241 -35.17 22.35 10.46
N SER A 242 -33.90 22.20 10.86
CA SER A 242 -33.07 23.31 11.35
C SER A 242 -32.84 24.31 10.22
N LEU A 243 -32.48 23.83 9.02
CA LEU A 243 -32.31 24.63 7.81
C LEU A 243 -33.56 25.48 7.49
N ALA A 244 -34.74 24.86 7.47
CA ALA A 244 -36.00 25.54 7.29
C ALA A 244 -36.31 26.53 8.43
N ALA A 245 -35.91 26.24 9.67
CA ALA A 245 -36.08 27.18 10.78
C ALA A 245 -35.22 28.44 10.57
N TRP A 246 -34.00 28.31 10.06
CA TRP A 246 -33.17 29.47 9.70
C TRP A 246 -33.86 30.38 8.68
N GLN A 247 -34.61 29.81 7.73
CA GLN A 247 -35.42 30.56 6.78
C GLN A 247 -36.62 31.30 7.38
N VAL A 248 -36.92 31.17 8.68
CA VAL A 248 -38.01 31.93 9.31
C VAL A 248 -37.45 33.11 10.12
N PHE A 249 -36.18 33.07 10.50
CA PHE A 249 -35.53 34.09 11.32
C PHE A 249 -35.10 35.37 10.56
N TYR A 250 -35.63 35.62 9.35
CA TYR A 250 -35.26 36.76 8.49
C TYR A 250 -35.47 38.14 9.13
N PHE A 251 -36.45 38.30 10.05
CA PHE A 251 -36.72 39.56 10.74
C PHE A 251 -36.92 39.35 12.24
N TYR A 252 -35.82 39.35 12.99
CA TYR A 252 -35.90 39.34 14.46
C TYR A 252 -35.87 40.78 14.99
N LYS A 253 -36.93 41.19 15.70
CA LYS A 253 -36.95 42.48 16.40
C LYS A 253 -36.35 42.30 17.79
N LEU A 254 -35.23 42.98 18.04
CA LEU A 254 -34.57 43.00 19.34
C LEU A 254 -34.48 44.45 19.81
N LEU A 255 -35.00 44.73 21.01
CA LEU A 255 -34.98 46.07 21.63
C LEU A 255 -35.55 47.17 20.71
N GLY A 256 -36.62 46.86 19.98
CA GLY A 256 -37.28 47.80 19.05
C GLY A 256 -36.57 48.02 17.72
N ARG A 257 -35.40 47.41 17.49
CA ARG A 257 -34.69 47.44 16.20
C ARG A 257 -34.98 46.18 15.38
N SER A 258 -35.19 46.33 14.09
CA SER A 258 -35.17 45.21 13.14
C SER A 258 -33.72 44.86 12.83
N ILE A 259 -33.29 43.66 13.22
CA ILE A 259 -31.96 43.15 12.86
C ILE A 259 -32.10 42.27 11.62
N ASP A 260 -31.34 42.59 10.58
CA ASP A 260 -31.18 41.71 9.43
C ASP A 260 -30.12 40.64 9.75
N LEU A 261 -30.60 39.52 10.29
CA LEU A 261 -29.78 38.36 10.63
C LEU A 261 -29.14 37.74 9.39
N THR A 262 -29.80 37.80 8.24
CA THR A 262 -29.33 37.24 6.97
C THR A 262 -28.02 37.88 6.57
N PHE A 263 -27.94 39.21 6.60
CA PHE A 263 -26.73 39.95 6.27
C PHE A 263 -25.55 39.58 7.19
N LEU A 264 -25.79 39.54 8.50
CA LEU A 264 -24.76 39.22 9.49
C LEU A 264 -24.27 37.77 9.39
N LEU A 265 -25.18 36.83 9.12
CA LEU A 265 -24.86 35.42 8.93
C LEU A 265 -24.12 35.20 7.62
N THR A 266 -24.57 35.80 6.52
CA THR A 266 -23.88 35.81 5.23
C THR A 266 -22.43 36.25 5.40
N GLN A 267 -22.18 37.36 6.09
CA GLN A 267 -20.82 37.84 6.32
C GLN A 267 -19.95 36.82 7.07
N ARG A 268 -20.48 36.18 8.11
CA ARG A 268 -19.73 35.16 8.88
C ARG A 268 -19.53 33.86 8.11
N LEU A 269 -20.54 33.40 7.39
CA LEU A 269 -20.48 32.16 6.62
C LEU A 269 -19.52 32.30 5.45
N THR A 270 -19.49 33.44 4.76
CA THR A 270 -18.48 33.72 3.73
C THR A 270 -17.05 33.62 4.28
N LEU A 271 -16.80 34.09 5.51
CA LEU A 271 -15.49 33.91 6.17
C LEU A 271 -15.18 32.44 6.47
N SER A 272 -16.17 31.67 6.95
CA SER A 272 -16.00 30.24 7.19
C SER A 272 -15.74 29.46 5.90
N PHE A 273 -16.40 29.82 4.79
CA PHE A 273 -16.17 29.24 3.47
C PHE A 273 -14.76 29.52 2.97
N LYS A 274 -14.33 30.79 3.05
CA LYS A 274 -12.96 31.17 2.69
C LYS A 274 -11.94 30.40 3.52
N LYS A 275 -12.16 30.24 4.83
CA LYS A 275 -11.29 29.43 5.69
C LYS A 275 -11.27 27.94 5.30
N SER A 276 -12.43 27.37 4.95
CA SER A 276 -12.54 25.97 4.49
C SER A 276 -11.77 25.74 3.18
N LEU A 277 -11.95 26.61 2.19
CA LEU A 277 -11.24 26.57 0.92
C LEU A 277 -9.73 26.82 1.10
N GLU A 278 -9.35 27.75 1.99
CA GLU A 278 -7.95 28.01 2.32
C GLU A 278 -7.29 26.76 2.91
N THR A 279 -7.98 26.09 3.83
CA THR A 279 -7.51 24.83 4.44
C THR A 279 -7.33 23.74 3.38
N ALA A 280 -8.25 23.64 2.41
CA ALA A 280 -8.17 22.65 1.33
C ALA A 280 -6.97 22.93 0.40
N ILE A 281 -6.74 24.20 0.01
CA ILE A 281 -5.62 24.59 -0.84
C ILE A 281 -4.28 24.42 -0.10
N GLN A 282 -4.19 24.84 1.16
CA GLN A 282 -2.98 24.62 1.99
C GLN A 282 -2.67 23.14 2.17
N ARG A 283 -3.70 22.30 2.32
CA ARG A 283 -3.51 20.85 2.38
C ARG A 283 -2.91 20.31 1.08
N PHE A 284 -3.40 20.77 -0.08
CA PHE A 284 -2.82 20.41 -1.37
C PHE A 284 -1.37 20.87 -1.52
N GLU A 285 -1.05 22.11 -1.11
CA GLU A 285 0.32 22.66 -1.11
C GLU A 285 1.30 21.84 -0.24
N SER A 286 0.79 21.11 0.76
CA SER A 286 1.60 20.24 1.62
C SER A 286 1.83 18.82 1.08
N VAL A 287 1.12 18.43 0.01
CA VAL A 287 1.11 17.07 -0.55
C VAL A 287 1.68 17.08 -1.98
N ASN A 288 2.10 15.91 -2.46
CA ASN A 288 2.54 15.72 -3.84
C ASN A 288 1.37 15.83 -4.84
N ILE A 289 1.69 15.82 -6.14
CA ILE A 289 0.70 15.98 -7.22
C ILE A 289 -0.48 14.99 -7.18
N THR A 290 -0.34 13.80 -6.56
CA THR A 290 -1.47 12.85 -6.45
C THR A 290 -2.57 13.35 -5.51
N GLY A 291 -2.25 14.29 -4.62
CA GLY A 291 -3.22 14.97 -3.75
C GLY A 291 -4.24 15.84 -4.50
N VAL A 292 -4.09 16.02 -5.82
CA VAL A 292 -5.07 16.77 -6.63
C VAL A 292 -6.46 16.11 -6.61
N MET A 293 -6.52 14.78 -6.50
CA MET A 293 -7.79 14.05 -6.39
C MET A 293 -8.51 14.36 -5.07
N GLU A 294 -7.75 14.45 -3.97
CA GLU A 294 -8.27 14.84 -2.66
C GLU A 294 -8.74 16.30 -2.68
N LEU A 295 -7.95 17.21 -3.26
CA LEU A 295 -8.35 18.60 -3.45
C LEU A 295 -9.64 18.71 -4.26
N GLN A 296 -9.77 17.98 -5.37
CA GLN A 296 -10.98 17.98 -6.19
C GLN A 296 -12.20 17.55 -5.38
N CYS A 297 -12.08 16.48 -4.58
CA CYS A 297 -13.15 16.02 -3.70
C CYS A 297 -13.54 17.11 -2.68
N LEU A 298 -12.55 17.74 -2.02
CA LEU A 298 -12.79 18.80 -1.05
C LEU A 298 -13.43 20.04 -1.69
N LEU A 299 -12.99 20.45 -2.88
CA LEU A 299 -13.60 21.56 -3.62
C LEU A 299 -15.03 21.25 -4.02
N GLU A 300 -15.32 20.00 -4.42
CA GLU A 300 -16.68 19.58 -4.77
C GLU A 300 -17.61 19.57 -3.56
N VAL A 301 -17.15 19.08 -2.40
CA VAL A 301 -17.91 19.18 -1.14
C VAL A 301 -18.20 20.64 -0.79
N ASN A 302 -17.21 21.53 -0.93
CA ASN A 302 -17.41 22.97 -0.69
C ASN A 302 -18.36 23.59 -1.73
N ARG A 303 -18.31 23.17 -3.00
CA ARG A 303 -19.23 23.62 -4.05
C ARG A 303 -20.67 23.24 -3.73
N LEU A 304 -20.91 21.98 -3.36
CA LEU A 304 -22.22 21.50 -2.93
C LEU A 304 -22.71 22.22 -1.67
N THR A 305 -21.82 22.48 -0.72
CA THR A 305 -22.17 23.25 0.49
C THR A 305 -22.57 24.68 0.13
N HIS A 306 -21.87 25.32 -0.82
CA HIS A 306 -22.20 26.65 -1.34
C HIS A 306 -23.57 26.63 -2.03
N GLU A 307 -23.84 25.67 -2.92
CA GLU A 307 -25.14 25.54 -3.60
C GLU A 307 -26.31 25.39 -2.61
N LEU A 308 -26.14 24.55 -1.59
CA LEU A 308 -27.14 24.37 -0.54
C LEU A 308 -27.39 25.68 0.20
N LEU A 309 -26.35 26.42 0.58
CA LEU A 309 -26.51 27.69 1.30
C LEU A 309 -27.00 28.85 0.43
N SER A 310 -26.63 28.88 -0.84
CA SER A 310 -27.08 29.87 -1.82
C SER A 310 -28.59 29.83 -2.06
N SER A 311 -29.24 28.70 -1.76
CA SER A 311 -30.70 28.63 -1.77
C SER A 311 -31.36 29.42 -0.62
N PHE A 312 -30.60 29.80 0.42
CA PHE A 312 -31.09 30.47 1.62
C PHE A 312 -30.49 31.87 1.84
N LEU A 313 -29.27 32.10 1.34
CA LEU A 313 -28.48 33.31 1.56
C LEU A 313 -27.99 33.86 0.23
N THR A 314 -27.90 35.18 0.12
CA THR A 314 -27.25 35.85 -1.02
C THR A 314 -25.73 35.79 -0.83
N LEU A 315 -25.11 34.72 -1.34
CA LEU A 315 -23.65 34.54 -1.35
C LEU A 315 -23.05 35.02 -2.68
N ASP A 316 -21.80 35.45 -2.65
CA ASP A 316 -21.00 35.65 -3.86
C ASP A 316 -20.86 34.34 -4.63
N SER A 317 -20.66 34.40 -5.95
CA SER A 317 -20.49 33.19 -6.76
C SER A 317 -19.33 32.33 -6.25
N PHE A 318 -19.49 31.01 -6.26
CA PHE A 318 -18.46 30.07 -5.81
C PHE A 318 -17.11 30.33 -6.51
N GLU A 319 -17.14 30.54 -7.83
CA GLU A 319 -15.95 30.86 -8.63
C GLU A 319 -15.22 32.12 -8.18
N SER A 320 -15.94 33.15 -7.73
CA SER A 320 -15.34 34.36 -7.19
C SER A 320 -14.64 34.09 -5.86
N ILE A 321 -15.27 33.32 -4.97
CA ILE A 321 -14.70 32.96 -3.66
C ILE A 321 -13.46 32.07 -3.84
N VAL A 322 -13.53 31.08 -4.74
CA VAL A 322 -12.39 30.21 -5.09
C VAL A 322 -11.28 31.02 -5.71
N SER A 323 -11.59 31.92 -6.65
CA SER A 323 -10.57 32.75 -7.29
C SER A 323 -9.86 33.65 -6.28
N GLU A 324 -10.59 34.19 -5.31
CA GLU A 324 -10.04 35.01 -4.25
C GLU A 324 -9.07 34.20 -3.38
N VAL A 325 -9.49 33.03 -2.88
CA VAL A 325 -8.66 32.17 -2.00
C VAL A 325 -7.47 31.56 -2.75
N ASN A 326 -7.66 31.21 -4.03
CA ASN A 326 -6.62 30.72 -4.92
C ASN A 326 -5.65 31.83 -5.39
N HIS A 327 -5.87 33.08 -4.95
CA HIS A 327 -5.13 34.27 -5.38
C HIS A 327 -5.10 34.48 -6.91
N SER A 328 -6.10 33.98 -7.65
CA SER A 328 -6.21 34.11 -9.10
C SER A 328 -7.06 35.31 -9.56
N VAL A 329 -7.45 36.20 -8.65
CA VAL A 329 -8.17 37.45 -8.98
C VAL A 329 -7.21 38.49 -9.55
N SER A 330 -6.06 38.69 -8.91
CA SER A 330 -5.04 39.67 -9.31
C SER A 330 -3.86 39.05 -10.06
N SER A 331 -3.71 37.72 -10.00
CA SER A 331 -2.65 36.96 -10.68
C SER A 331 -3.24 36.12 -11.81
N ALA A 332 -2.52 36.05 -12.94
CA ALA A 332 -2.89 35.17 -14.06
C ALA A 332 -2.78 33.68 -13.72
N LEU A 333 -1.96 33.32 -12.71
CA LEU A 333 -1.79 31.96 -12.21
C LEU A 333 -2.10 31.92 -10.72
N GLY A 334 -3.07 31.09 -10.34
CA GLY A 334 -3.42 30.86 -8.94
C GLY A 334 -2.47 29.88 -8.25
N ARG A 335 -2.61 29.78 -6.94
CA ARG A 335 -1.83 28.91 -6.05
C ARG A 335 -1.84 27.44 -6.49
N ILE A 336 -3.01 26.92 -6.84
CA ILE A 336 -3.17 25.53 -7.31
C ILE A 336 -2.31 25.27 -8.54
N THR A 337 -2.36 26.15 -9.54
CA THR A 337 -1.60 26.02 -10.79
C THR A 337 -0.09 26.12 -10.55
N LEU A 338 0.32 27.05 -9.67
CA LEU A 338 1.72 27.20 -9.28
C LEU A 338 2.24 25.96 -8.56
N HIS A 339 1.44 25.38 -7.65
CA HIS A 339 1.81 24.15 -6.94
C HIS A 339 1.88 22.96 -7.89
N ILE A 340 0.94 22.82 -8.83
CA ILE A 340 1.00 21.78 -9.87
C ILE A 340 2.28 21.92 -10.69
N PHE A 341 2.64 23.14 -11.12
CA PHE A 341 3.86 23.37 -11.88
C PHE A 341 5.12 23.06 -11.05
N TRP A 342 5.12 23.44 -9.78
CA TRP A 342 6.21 23.14 -8.84
C TRP A 342 6.37 21.62 -8.66
N GLU A 343 5.30 20.91 -8.36
CA GLU A 343 5.30 19.46 -8.21
C GLU A 343 5.65 18.73 -9.51
N LEU A 344 5.20 19.22 -10.67
CA LEU A 344 5.59 18.67 -11.96
C LEU A 344 7.10 18.75 -12.17
N THR A 345 7.69 19.92 -11.86
CA THR A 345 9.10 20.21 -12.10
C THR A 345 10.01 19.50 -11.10
N TYR A 346 9.64 19.52 -9.82
CA TYR A 346 10.53 19.08 -8.73
C TYR A 346 10.25 17.67 -8.22
N ASP A 347 9.05 17.09 -8.44
CA ASP A 347 8.73 15.73 -8.01
C ASP A 347 8.37 14.81 -9.18
N PHE A 348 7.37 15.17 -10.00
CA PHE A 348 6.83 14.28 -11.03
C PHE A 348 7.85 13.91 -12.11
N LEU A 349 8.42 14.90 -12.80
CA LEU A 349 9.39 14.68 -13.87
C LEU A 349 10.66 13.93 -13.40
N PRO A 350 11.29 14.27 -12.26
CA PRO A 350 12.48 13.56 -11.80
C PRO A 350 12.20 12.19 -11.17
N HIS A 351 11.00 11.96 -10.63
CA HIS A 351 10.73 10.76 -9.82
C HIS A 351 9.68 9.80 -10.40
N TYR A 352 9.02 10.08 -11.52
CA TYR A 352 8.00 9.18 -12.09
C TYR A 352 8.40 8.61 -13.46
N CYS A 353 8.07 7.34 -13.66
CA CYS A 353 8.24 6.63 -14.92
C CYS A 353 6.88 6.29 -15.52
N TYR A 354 6.72 6.54 -16.83
CA TYR A 354 5.49 6.21 -17.55
C TYR A 354 5.48 4.74 -17.99
N ASN A 355 4.40 4.04 -17.68
CA ASN A 355 4.12 2.71 -18.21
C ASN A 355 3.04 2.81 -19.30
N GLY A 356 3.46 2.65 -20.56
CA GLY A 356 2.58 2.71 -21.74
C GLY A 356 1.59 1.55 -21.86
N SER A 357 1.79 0.43 -21.15
CA SER A 357 0.84 -0.68 -21.16
C SER A 357 -0.38 -0.42 -20.27
N THR A 358 -0.18 0.26 -19.15
CA THR A 358 -1.25 0.55 -18.17
C THR A 358 -1.74 1.99 -18.24
N ASN A 359 -1.12 2.85 -19.06
CA ASN A 359 -1.34 4.30 -19.09
C ASN A 359 -1.22 4.95 -17.71
N ARG A 360 -0.21 4.57 -16.93
CA ARG A 360 0.01 5.06 -15.55
C ARG A 360 1.45 5.47 -15.33
N PHE A 361 1.65 6.45 -14.44
CA PHE A 361 2.95 6.85 -13.93
C PHE A 361 3.20 6.20 -12.56
N VAL A 362 4.41 5.71 -12.34
CA VAL A 362 4.83 5.08 -11.07
C VAL A 362 6.14 5.68 -10.59
N LYS A 363 6.33 5.77 -9.27
CA LYS A 363 7.57 6.30 -8.70
C LYS A 363 8.77 5.41 -9.05
N THR A 364 9.89 6.04 -9.40
CA THR A 364 11.17 5.36 -9.63
C THR A 364 11.75 4.84 -8.32
N GLN A 365 12.46 3.71 -8.38
CA GLN A 365 13.14 3.15 -7.20
C GLN A 365 14.51 3.79 -6.92
N GLN A 366 15.06 4.55 -7.88
CA GLN A 366 16.32 5.27 -7.75
C GLN A 366 16.14 6.72 -8.18
N PRO A 367 15.86 7.63 -7.24
CA PRO A 367 15.69 9.03 -7.58
C PRO A 367 17.02 9.59 -8.08
N HIS A 368 17.00 10.29 -9.21
CA HIS A 368 18.20 10.95 -9.77
C HIS A 368 18.50 12.29 -9.06
N VAL A 369 17.60 12.73 -8.16
CA VAL A 369 17.63 14.00 -7.44
C VAL A 369 17.18 13.77 -5.97
N ASN A 370 17.63 14.58 -5.03
CA ASN A 370 17.22 14.48 -3.62
C ASN A 370 15.73 14.80 -3.44
N GLU A 371 15.05 14.13 -2.50
CA GLU A 371 13.65 14.43 -2.15
C GLU A 371 13.49 15.88 -1.66
N THR A 372 12.54 16.60 -2.26
CA THR A 372 12.13 17.93 -1.81
C THR A 372 11.35 17.83 -0.50
N ARG A 373 11.84 18.52 0.54
CA ARG A 373 11.17 18.59 1.84
C ARG A 373 9.99 19.54 1.76
N ARG A 374 8.78 19.01 1.94
CA ARG A 374 7.53 19.79 2.01
C ARG A 374 7.28 20.25 3.45
N GLU A 375 6.77 21.47 3.61
CA GLU A 375 6.28 21.94 4.90
C GLU A 375 4.97 21.20 5.24
N LYS A 376 4.92 20.60 6.43
CA LYS A 376 3.73 19.88 6.88
C LYS A 376 2.71 20.88 7.41
N MET A 377 1.45 20.72 7.00
CA MET A 377 0.34 21.52 7.52
C MET A 377 0.21 21.35 9.04
N THR A 378 0.20 22.47 9.78
CA THR A 378 -0.12 22.51 11.21
C THR A 378 -1.64 22.36 11.37
N ARG A 379 -2.08 21.36 12.15
CA ARG A 379 -3.50 21.19 12.50
C ARG A 379 -3.82 22.17 13.63
N GLU A 380 -4.47 23.30 13.32
CA GLU A 380 -5.12 24.16 14.31
C GLU A 380 -6.62 23.87 14.41
#